data_AF-A0A090QAS4-F1
#
_entry.id   AF-A0A090QAS4-F1
#
_cell.length_a   1.000
_cell.length_b   1.000
_cell.length_c   1.000
_cell.angle_alpha   90.00
_cell.angle_beta   90.00
_cell.angle_gamma   90.00
#
_symmetry.space_group_name_H-M   'P 1'
#
loop_
_entity.id
_entity.type
_entity.pdbx_description
1 polymer ?
#
loop_
_entity_poly.entity_id
_entity_poly.type
_entity_poly.pdbx_seq_one_letter_code
_entity_poly.pdbx_strand_id
1 'polypeptide(L)'
;MIEPFVNGYYEVGQVDKAQNLLDRVILKYQDEIDFYKALNIDERRASYSDIIAAVERYRSLVESAIFYEDDKMVQKHKDVFNQYVLEFTQFYSPEETIGGSSREEIPTSELDNIFQEATDNTVTEDIIETNPQDTP
;
A
#
# COMPACT_ATOMS: atom_id res chain seq x y z
N MET A 1 -9.24 4.21 -18.79
CA MET A 1 -8.69 3.46 -17.65
C MET A 1 -7.79 2.36 -18.18
N ILE A 2 -6.54 2.27 -17.71
CA ILE A 2 -5.58 1.22 -18.10
C ILE A 2 -5.44 0.14 -17.01
N GLU A 3 -5.73 0.49 -15.77
CA GLU A 3 -5.69 -0.41 -14.61
C GLU A 3 -6.36 -1.78 -14.82
N PRO A 4 -7.56 -1.90 -15.43
CA PRO A 4 -8.16 -3.23 -15.66
C PRO A 4 -7.31 -4.15 -16.54
N PHE A 5 -6.50 -3.60 -17.44
CA PHE A 5 -5.59 -4.39 -18.28
C PHE A 5 -4.35 -4.84 -17.52
N VAL A 6 -3.85 -4.02 -16.58
CA VAL A 6 -2.75 -4.40 -15.69
C VAL A 6 -3.22 -5.52 -14.76
N ASN A 7 -4.37 -5.33 -14.12
CA ASN A 7 -4.97 -6.31 -13.22
C ASN A 7 -5.28 -7.62 -13.94
N GLY A 8 -5.86 -7.54 -15.14
CA GLY A 8 -6.11 -8.72 -15.97
C GLY A 8 -4.84 -9.51 -16.32
N TYR A 9 -3.68 -8.87 -16.49
CA TYR A 9 -2.41 -9.59 -16.68
C TYR A 9 -1.95 -10.30 -15.40
N TYR A 10 -2.12 -9.69 -14.22
CA TYR A 10 -1.84 -10.36 -12.95
C TYR A 10 -2.77 -11.56 -12.72
N GLU A 11 -4.08 -11.39 -12.95
CA GLU A 11 -5.09 -12.43 -12.75
C GLU A 11 -4.84 -13.71 -13.56
N VAL A 12 -4.29 -13.58 -14.77
CA VAL A 12 -3.95 -14.72 -15.63
C VAL A 12 -2.51 -15.19 -15.47
N GLY A 13 -1.80 -14.72 -14.44
CA GLY A 13 -0.41 -15.11 -14.14
C GLY A 13 0.65 -14.57 -15.10
N GLN A 14 0.30 -13.58 -15.94
CA GLN A 14 1.23 -12.94 -16.88
C GLN A 14 1.93 -11.74 -16.23
N VAL A 15 2.64 -12.00 -15.12
CA VAL A 15 3.27 -10.98 -14.28
C VAL A 15 4.20 -10.06 -15.07
N ASP A 16 5.08 -10.61 -15.93
CA ASP A 16 5.98 -9.79 -16.75
C ASP A 16 5.23 -8.78 -17.64
N LYS A 17 4.05 -9.14 -18.16
CA LYS A 17 3.25 -8.24 -18.99
C LYS A 17 2.56 -7.17 -18.14
N ALA A 18 2.11 -7.53 -16.94
CA ALA A 18 1.58 -6.57 -15.97
C ALA A 18 2.64 -5.52 -15.63
N GLN A 19 3.83 -5.96 -15.22
CA GLN A 19 4.97 -5.09 -14.89
C GLN A 19 5.36 -4.18 -16.06
N ASN A 20 5.50 -4.72 -17.27
CA ASN A 20 5.86 -3.94 -18.45
C ASN A 20 4.78 -2.93 -18.86
N LEU A 21 3.51 -3.24 -18.66
CA LEU A 21 2.42 -2.29 -18.94
C LEU A 21 2.39 -1.20 -17.87
N LEU A 22 2.46 -1.59 -16.59
CA LEU A 22 2.48 -0.70 -15.44
C LEU A 22 3.62 0.31 -15.57
N ASP A 23 4.86 -0.14 -15.80
CA ASP A 23 6.03 0.72 -15.98
C ASP A 23 5.83 1.79 -17.06
N ARG A 24 5.35 1.37 -18.24
CA ARG A 24 5.16 2.28 -19.38
C ARG A 24 4.08 3.32 -19.13
N VAL A 25 3.06 2.97 -18.36
CA VAL A 25 1.92 3.86 -18.10
C VAL A 25 2.25 4.81 -16.96
N ILE A 26 2.91 4.32 -15.90
CA ILE A 26 3.44 5.18 -14.83
C ILE A 26 4.36 6.24 -15.40
N LEU A 27 5.29 5.87 -16.29
CA LEU A 27 6.19 6.85 -16.92
C LEU A 27 5.43 7.99 -17.60
N LYS A 28 4.30 7.70 -18.27
CA LYS A 28 3.48 8.74 -18.89
C LYS A 28 2.82 9.66 -17.87
N TYR A 29 2.37 9.13 -16.74
CA TYR A 29 1.80 9.96 -15.69
C TYR A 29 2.88 10.78 -14.98
N GLN A 30 4.08 10.23 -14.78
CA GLN A 30 5.23 10.99 -14.29
C GLN A 30 5.55 12.16 -15.21
N ASP A 31 5.67 11.92 -16.52
CA ASP A 31 5.89 12.97 -17.53
C ASP A 31 4.78 14.05 -17.51
N GLU A 32 3.52 13.64 -17.38
CA GLU A 32 2.37 14.54 -17.31
C GLU A 32 2.38 15.39 -16.02
N ILE A 33 2.68 14.77 -14.87
CA ILE A 33 2.79 15.45 -13.59
C ILE A 33 3.96 16.43 -13.59
N ASP A 34 5.13 16.03 -14.13
CA ASP A 34 6.30 16.90 -14.25
C ASP A 34 6.06 18.09 -15.19
N PHE A 35 5.30 17.89 -16.27
CA PHE A 35 4.84 19.00 -17.11
C PHE A 35 4.02 20.01 -16.29
N TYR A 36 3.04 19.56 -15.51
CA TYR A 36 2.23 20.46 -14.67
C TYR A 36 3.01 21.12 -13.54
N LYS A 37 4.06 20.47 -13.02
CA LYS A 37 4.99 21.07 -12.03
C LYS A 37 5.73 22.27 -12.62
N ALA A 38 6.10 22.21 -13.89
CA ALA A 38 6.82 23.29 -14.56
C ALA A 38 5.96 24.53 -14.86
N LEU A 39 4.62 24.42 -14.79
CA LEU A 39 3.70 25.54 -15.04
C LEU A 39 3.72 26.58 -13.91
N ASN A 40 3.27 27.80 -14.24
CA ASN A 40 3.06 28.84 -13.23
C ASN A 40 1.80 28.56 -12.37
N ILE A 41 1.58 29.33 -11.31
CA ILE A 41 0.49 29.07 -10.35
C ILE A 41 -0.90 29.18 -10.98
N ASP A 42 -1.13 30.15 -11.86
CA ASP A 42 -2.45 30.36 -12.49
C ASP A 42 -2.76 29.25 -13.50
N GLU A 43 -1.76 28.85 -14.29
CA GLU A 43 -1.86 27.70 -15.20
C GLU A 43 -2.11 26.41 -14.44
N ARG A 44 -1.38 26.16 -13.35
CA ARG A 44 -1.55 24.98 -12.50
C ARG A 44 -2.94 24.94 -11.87
N ARG A 45 -3.49 26.08 -11.46
CA ARG A 45 -4.87 26.19 -10.95
C ARG A 45 -5.88 25.91 -12.05
N ALA A 46 -5.64 26.36 -13.28
CA ALA A 46 -6.51 26.05 -14.42
C ALA A 46 -6.52 24.54 -14.75
N SER A 47 -5.38 23.86 -14.57
CA SER A 47 -5.22 22.42 -14.81
C SER A 47 -5.42 21.55 -13.56
N TYR A 48 -6.02 22.06 -12.48
CA TYR A 48 -6.06 21.33 -11.19
C TYR A 48 -6.72 19.95 -11.33
N SER A 49 -7.79 19.84 -12.10
CA SER A 49 -8.53 18.59 -12.29
C SER A 49 -7.68 17.56 -13.04
N ASP A 50 -6.87 18.00 -14.00
CA ASP A 50 -6.02 17.11 -14.78
C ASP A 50 -4.82 16.62 -13.96
N ILE A 51 -4.25 17.49 -13.12
CA ILE A 51 -3.19 17.13 -12.16
C ILE A 51 -3.67 16.04 -11.21
N ILE A 52 -4.82 16.26 -10.55
CA ILE A 52 -5.39 15.29 -9.63
C ILE A 52 -5.67 13.97 -10.38
N ALA A 53 -6.23 14.03 -11.58
CA ALA A 53 -6.50 12.84 -12.36
C ALA A 53 -5.22 12.06 -12.72
N ALA A 54 -4.12 12.73 -13.06
CA ALA A 54 -2.84 12.08 -13.36
C ALA A 54 -2.25 11.41 -12.11
N VAL A 55 -2.25 12.11 -10.96
CA VAL A 55 -1.78 11.58 -9.68
C VAL A 55 -2.61 10.38 -9.24
N GLU A 56 -3.95 10.44 -9.28
CA GLU A 56 -4.80 9.32 -8.87
C GLU A 56 -4.69 8.11 -9.81
N ARG A 57 -4.46 8.32 -11.12
CA ARG A 57 -4.20 7.21 -12.05
C ARG A 57 -2.83 6.58 -11.83
N TYR A 58 -1.83 7.35 -11.40
CA TYR A 58 -0.56 6.79 -10.95
C TYR A 58 -0.78 5.99 -9.66
N ARG A 59 -1.46 6.56 -8.67
CA ARG A 59 -1.81 5.87 -7.41
C ARG A 59 -2.42 4.50 -7.66
N SER A 60 -3.45 4.42 -8.50
CA SER A 60 -4.18 3.16 -8.73
C SER A 60 -3.31 2.05 -9.35
N LEU A 61 -2.28 2.42 -10.13
CA LEU A 61 -1.30 1.46 -10.66
C LEU A 61 -0.35 0.96 -9.57
N VAL A 62 0.11 1.82 -8.67
CA VAL A 62 0.94 1.40 -7.54
C VAL A 62 0.14 0.53 -6.57
N GLU A 63 -1.11 0.89 -6.29
CA GLU A 63 -2.03 0.10 -5.46
C GLU A 63 -2.35 -1.26 -6.09
N SER A 64 -2.44 -1.34 -7.42
CA SER A 64 -2.57 -2.62 -8.12
C SER A 64 -1.35 -3.51 -7.87
N ALA A 65 -0.13 -2.98 -7.96
CA ALA A 65 1.08 -3.74 -7.63
C ALA A 65 1.09 -4.21 -6.16
N ILE A 66 0.61 -3.38 -5.22
CA ILE A 66 0.47 -3.76 -3.81
C ILE A 66 -0.54 -4.90 -3.64
N PHE A 67 -1.72 -4.78 -4.28
CA PHE A 67 -2.79 -5.77 -4.18
C PHE A 67 -2.37 -7.15 -4.68
N TYR A 68 -1.57 -7.21 -5.76
CA TYR A 68 -1.04 -8.45 -6.30
C TYR A 68 0.33 -8.85 -5.73
N GLU A 69 0.79 -8.21 -4.65
CA GLU A 69 2.04 -8.52 -3.95
C GLU A 69 3.29 -8.48 -4.88
N ASP A 70 3.29 -7.57 -5.87
CA ASP A 70 4.43 -7.37 -6.77
C ASP A 70 5.47 -6.43 -6.13
N ASP A 71 6.26 -6.99 -5.21
CA ASP A 71 7.30 -6.27 -4.47
C ASP A 71 8.26 -5.49 -5.37
N LYS A 72 8.56 -6.02 -6.56
CA LYS A 72 9.46 -5.36 -7.53
C LYS A 72 8.87 -4.05 -8.02
N MET A 73 7.58 -4.03 -8.36
CA MET A 73 6.90 -2.81 -8.80
C MET A 73 6.62 -1.87 -7.63
N VAL A 74 6.25 -2.40 -6.46
CA VAL A 74 6.05 -1.59 -5.25
C VAL A 74 7.32 -0.84 -4.86
N GLN A 75 8.45 -1.55 -4.73
CA GLN A 75 9.73 -0.96 -4.35
C GLN A 75 10.23 0.08 -5.37
N LYS A 76 9.89 -0.12 -6.65
CA LYS A 76 10.30 0.78 -7.73
C LYS A 76 9.50 2.09 -7.71
N HIS A 77 8.21 2.05 -7.40
CA HIS A 77 7.29 3.16 -7.71
C HIS A 77 6.66 3.84 -6.50
N LYS A 78 6.55 3.17 -5.35
CA LYS A 78 5.84 3.71 -4.16
C LYS A 78 6.47 5.00 -3.64
N ASP A 79 7.78 5.00 -3.40
CA ASP A 79 8.44 6.18 -2.82
C ASP A 79 8.48 7.35 -3.80
N VAL A 80 8.65 7.05 -5.10
CA VAL A 80 8.58 8.05 -6.17
C VAL A 80 7.19 8.67 -6.24
N PHE A 81 6.14 7.85 -6.16
CA PHE A 81 4.76 8.34 -6.09
C PHE A 81 4.54 9.25 -4.87
N ASN A 82 5.01 8.83 -3.69
CA ASN A 82 4.88 9.61 -2.46
C ASN A 82 5.58 10.98 -2.59
N GLN A 83 6.72 11.04 -3.27
CA GLN A 83 7.38 12.32 -3.55
C GLN A 83 6.49 13.26 -4.39
N TYR A 84 5.83 12.76 -5.43
CA TYR A 84 4.89 13.59 -6.21
C TYR A 84 3.71 14.09 -5.36
N VAL A 85 3.11 13.25 -4.52
CA VAL A 85 2.03 13.68 -3.61
C VAL A 85 2.48 14.84 -2.72
N LEU A 86 3.68 14.74 -2.16
CA LEU A 86 4.26 15.77 -1.28
C LEU A 86 4.65 17.06 -2.00
N GLU A 87 4.81 17.05 -3.33
CA GLU A 87 5.12 18.25 -4.11
C GLU A 87 3.87 19.09 -4.41
N PHE A 88 2.68 18.48 -4.40
CA PHE A 88 1.40 19.15 -4.63
C PHE A 88 0.65 19.42 -3.32
N THR A 89 1.31 20.03 -2.33
CA THR A 89 0.74 20.31 -0.98
C THR A 89 -0.52 21.18 -0.98
N GLN A 90 -0.76 21.93 -2.07
CA GLN A 90 -1.99 22.69 -2.25
C GLN A 90 -3.22 21.81 -2.57
N PHE A 91 -3.00 20.56 -2.97
CA PHE A 91 -4.03 19.59 -3.36
C PHE A 91 -4.02 18.35 -2.45
N TYR A 92 -2.87 18.00 -1.87
CA TYR A 92 -2.67 16.78 -1.10
C TYR A 92 -2.04 17.05 0.27
N SER A 93 -2.38 16.18 1.23
CA SER A 93 -1.76 16.10 2.56
C SER A 93 -0.79 14.92 2.65
N PRO A 94 0.22 14.93 3.55
CA PRO A 94 1.12 13.79 3.74
C PRO A 94 0.42 12.47 4.07
N GLU A 95 -0.74 12.53 4.70
CA GLU A 95 -1.61 11.39 5.02
C GLU A 95 -2.07 10.62 3.77
N GLU A 96 -2.15 11.31 2.63
CA GLU A 96 -2.56 10.75 1.33
C GLU A 96 -1.40 10.07 0.59
N THR A 97 -0.20 10.00 1.17
CA THR A 97 0.86 9.12 0.65
C THR A 97 0.46 7.65 0.82
N ILE A 98 0.97 6.76 -0.03
CA ILE A 98 0.74 5.32 0.12
C ILE A 98 1.49 4.86 1.37
N GLY A 99 0.73 4.49 2.41
CA GLY A 99 1.24 4.18 3.75
C GLY A 99 1.30 5.38 4.70
N GLY A 100 0.75 6.55 4.32
CA GLY A 100 0.81 7.81 5.08
C GLY A 100 -0.18 7.96 6.22
N SER A 101 -1.35 7.32 6.14
CA SER A 101 -2.28 7.21 7.28
C SER A 101 -1.93 5.97 8.09
N SER A 102 -1.28 6.15 9.23
CA SER A 102 -1.34 5.29 10.43
C SER A 102 -1.73 3.83 10.19
N ARG A 103 -0.92 3.06 9.46
CA ARG A 103 -0.56 1.74 9.96
C ARG A 103 0.74 1.97 10.70
N GLU A 104 0.64 2.12 12.02
CA GLU A 104 1.75 1.68 12.85
C GLU A 104 2.04 0.25 12.37
N GLU A 105 3.16 0.06 11.67
CA GLU A 105 3.78 -1.25 11.69
C GLU A 105 3.99 -1.51 13.17
N ILE A 106 3.14 -2.34 13.78
CA ILE A 106 3.37 -2.79 15.15
C ILE A 106 4.79 -3.36 15.10
N PRO A 107 5.76 -2.77 15.82
CA PRO A 107 7.13 -3.26 15.83
C PRO A 107 7.07 -4.75 16.13
N THR A 108 7.87 -5.57 15.46
CA THR A 108 7.84 -7.03 15.65
C THR A 108 7.98 -7.41 17.13
N SER A 109 8.69 -6.61 17.91
CA SER A 109 8.81 -6.71 19.37
C SER A 109 7.50 -6.50 20.14
N GLU A 110 6.58 -5.68 19.67
CA GLU A 110 5.25 -5.51 20.26
C GLU A 110 4.32 -6.68 19.91
N LEU A 111 4.44 -7.23 18.70
CA LEU A 111 3.73 -8.47 18.30
C LEU A 111 4.18 -9.68 19.14
N ASP A 112 5.49 -9.79 19.40
CA ASP A 112 6.05 -10.85 20.25
C ASP A 112 5.51 -10.77 21.69
N ASN A 113 5.38 -9.57 22.25
CA ASN A 113 4.82 -9.38 23.59
C ASN A 113 3.34 -9.76 23.68
N ILE A 114 2.54 -9.40 22.66
CA ILE A 114 1.12 -9.75 22.58
C ILE A 114 0.94 -11.27 22.47
N PHE A 115 1.81 -11.94 21.71
CA PHE A 115 1.77 -13.40 21.57
C PHE A 115 2.12 -14.11 22.88
N GLN A 116 3.11 -13.60 23.62
CA GLN A 116 3.49 -14.14 24.93
C GLN A 116 2.39 -13.95 25.98
N GLU A 117 1.75 -12.78 26.01
CA GLU A 117 0.64 -12.51 26.93
C GLU A 117 -0.59 -13.40 26.65
N ALA A 118 -0.85 -13.71 25.37
CA ALA A 118 -1.90 -14.64 24.97
C ALA A 118 -1.59 -16.10 25.36
N THR A 119 -0.32 -16.51 25.34
CA THR A 119 0.09 -17.86 25.76
C THR A 119 0.10 -18.02 27.28
N ASP A 120 0.47 -16.99 28.04
CA ASP A 120 0.45 -17.05 29.51
C ASP A 120 -0.97 -17.11 30.10
N ASN A 121 -1.94 -16.48 29.43
CA ASN A 121 -3.35 -16.50 29.85
C ASN A 121 -4.10 -17.82 29.52
N THR A 122 -3.44 -18.81 28.90
CA THR A 122 -4.05 -20.12 28.57
C THR A 122 -3.46 -21.30 29.35
N VAL A 123 -2.51 -21.08 30.26
CA VAL A 123 -1.94 -22.14 31.11
C VAL A 123 -2.71 -22.27 32.43
N THR A 124 -3.77 -23.08 32.37
CA THR A 124 -4.31 -23.96 33.43
C THR A 124 -4.77 -23.37 34.78
N GLU A 125 -6.09 -23.30 34.95
CA GLU A 125 -6.76 -23.98 36.08
C GLU A 125 -7.74 -25.01 35.51
N ASP A 126 -7.21 -26.16 35.05
CA ASP A 126 -8.04 -27.37 34.91
C ASP A 126 -8.07 -28.06 36.29
N ILE A 127 -9.15 -27.81 37.02
CA ILE A 127 -9.47 -28.49 38.27
C ILE A 127 -9.97 -29.90 37.90
N ILE A 128 -9.06 -30.87 37.79
CA ILE A 128 -9.42 -32.29 37.78
C ILE A 128 -9.15 -32.86 39.16
N GLU A 129 -10.09 -32.66 40.08
CA GLU A 129 -10.19 -33.52 41.26
C GLU A 129 -10.87 -34.83 40.84
N THR A 130 -10.06 -35.87 40.59
CA THR A 130 -10.56 -37.25 40.67
C THR A 130 -9.59 -38.04 41.55
N ASN A 131 -9.95 -38.19 42.82
CA ASN A 131 -9.30 -39.12 43.74
C ASN A 131 -10.19 -40.37 43.89
N PRO A 132 -9.79 -41.55 43.36
CA PRO A 132 -10.40 -42.81 43.74
C PRO A 132 -9.35 -43.66 44.44
N GLN A 133 -9.32 -43.67 45.78
CA GLN A 133 -8.67 -44.73 46.55
C GLN A 133 -9.44 -44.96 47.85
N ASP A 134 -10.23 -46.03 47.89
CA ASP A 134 -10.28 -46.96 49.02
C ASP A 134 -11.18 -48.16 48.67
N THR A 135 -10.56 -49.29 48.31
CA THR A 135 -10.78 -50.59 48.99
C THR A 135 -9.72 -51.59 48.53
N PRO A 136 -9.19 -52.38 49.47
CA PRO A 136 -9.46 -53.82 49.40
C PRO A 136 -10.32 -54.32 50.56
#